data_AF-A0AAX3WQK1-F1
#
_entry.id   AF-A0AAX3WQK1-F1
#
_cell.length_a   1.000
_cell.length_b   1.000
_cell.length_c   1.000
_cell.angle_alpha   90.00
_cell.angle_beta   90.00
_cell.angle_gamma   90.00
#
_symmetry.space_group_name_H-M   'P 1'
#
loop_
_entity.id
_entity.type
_entity.pdbx_description
1 polymer ?
#
loop_
_entity_poly.entity_id
_entity_poly.type
_entity_poly.pdbx_seq_one_letter_code
_entity_poly.pdbx_strand_id
1 'polypeptide(L)'
;MAYTRQDLITLVLQNVGVLAAGQEASIEDRAAVNLRIGPKLAELAKGEIIAGLNADALDDAVFLHVADIIASACRVPFGITGNKAEVLTAAAAEAEASLKILSRQYSPTAAADAFDVVRHVLEALGVVTIGQDPSAQDRGVVTARVAPMLADLRQREIIGVPSITAADPSTHLHLAAILTLACAVPFKVAGEALVPFQAAAAQAEAALRAIGRQLDGGVATGGSFDVVQAVLENLGVVMAGYTGSAKDRAVVSARVAPTLADLRLREIANVASIEAANPGVLIHLSVILTSACAQAFGKDAATRTLLAADAARAEAALKALARQLDTGTAVSTVFDPVQVALEHLGIVAAGQTASAADRAVVAARVQPKLLELRGRDICGVTDLSELSTELQSAFARILAADCALSFSEVAPQRLALLLAAVSEAESILRYQSFVYDAWRSMRVEPFWGRRRCGGWRA
;
A
#
# COMPACT_ATOMS: atom_id res chain seq x y z
N MET A 1 11.59 -7.50 3.17
CA MET A 1 12.54 -7.05 4.23
C MET A 1 13.18 -5.77 3.71
N ALA A 2 13.81 -4.91 4.52
CA ALA A 2 14.54 -3.79 3.93
C ALA A 2 15.90 -4.32 3.43
N TYR A 3 16.14 -4.26 2.12
CA TYR A 3 17.45 -4.59 1.57
C TYR A 3 18.42 -3.44 1.82
N THR A 4 19.63 -3.80 2.23
CA THR A 4 20.67 -2.82 2.55
C THR A 4 21.41 -2.38 1.28
N ARG A 5 22.11 -1.25 1.38
CA ARG A 5 23.03 -0.79 0.33
C ARG A 5 24.07 -1.84 -0.06
N GLN A 6 24.49 -2.70 0.87
CA GLN A 6 25.46 -3.76 0.59
C GLN A 6 24.85 -4.90 -0.22
N ASP A 7 23.59 -5.23 0.03
CA ASP A 7 22.84 -6.22 -0.75
C ASP A 7 22.66 -5.71 -2.18
N LEU A 8 22.37 -4.41 -2.34
CA LEU A 8 22.24 -3.77 -3.65
C LEU A 8 23.56 -3.82 -4.44
N ILE A 9 24.69 -3.48 -3.81
CA ILE A 9 26.01 -3.54 -4.46
C ILE A 9 26.32 -4.97 -4.92
N THR A 10 26.04 -5.96 -4.06
CA THR A 10 26.29 -7.37 -4.36
C THR A 10 25.47 -7.83 -5.56
N LEU A 11 24.17 -7.51 -5.59
CA LEU A 11 23.28 -7.87 -6.69
C LEU A 11 23.68 -7.18 -8.00
N VAL A 12 24.05 -5.90 -7.95
CA VAL A 12 24.53 -5.16 -9.13
C VAL A 12 25.78 -5.84 -9.72
N LEU A 13 26.74 -6.24 -8.89
CA LEU A 13 27.96 -6.91 -9.37
C LEU A 13 27.68 -8.31 -9.95
N GLN A 14 26.66 -9.00 -9.45
CA GLN A 14 26.17 -10.25 -10.04
C GLN A 14 25.51 -10.01 -11.40
N ASN A 15 24.67 -8.98 -11.55
CA ASN A 15 23.98 -8.67 -12.81
C ASN A 15 24.96 -8.18 -13.89
N VAL A 16 25.94 -7.36 -13.49
CA VAL A 16 27.09 -6.95 -14.31
C VAL A 16 27.99 -8.15 -14.64
N GLY A 17 27.90 -9.23 -13.86
CA GLY A 17 28.63 -10.50 -13.97
C GLY A 17 30.14 -10.37 -13.81
N VAL A 18 30.55 -9.46 -12.93
CA VAL A 18 31.91 -9.34 -12.40
C VAL A 18 32.11 -10.29 -11.21
N LEU A 19 31.01 -10.70 -10.56
CA LEU A 19 30.97 -11.67 -9.47
C LEU A 19 30.34 -12.99 -9.90
N ALA A 20 31.01 -14.11 -9.64
CA ALA A 20 30.37 -15.43 -9.65
C ALA A 20 29.59 -15.65 -8.34
N ALA A 21 28.56 -16.50 -8.39
CA ALA A 21 27.75 -16.81 -7.20
C ALA A 21 28.63 -17.33 -6.05
N GLY A 22 28.60 -16.63 -4.91
CA GLY A 22 29.35 -16.99 -3.69
C GLY A 22 30.75 -16.41 -3.56
N GLN A 23 31.22 -15.58 -4.50
CA GLN A 23 32.48 -14.84 -4.34
C GLN A 23 32.28 -13.51 -3.60
N GLU A 24 33.28 -13.08 -2.84
CA GLU A 24 33.30 -11.74 -2.25
C GLU A 24 33.79 -10.71 -3.27
N ALA A 25 33.09 -9.58 -3.35
CA ALA A 25 33.44 -8.49 -4.25
C ALA A 25 34.74 -7.80 -3.82
N SER A 26 35.59 -7.44 -4.78
CA SER A 26 36.76 -6.61 -4.49
C SER A 26 36.35 -5.24 -3.94
N ILE A 27 37.21 -4.64 -3.12
CA ILE A 27 36.95 -3.30 -2.53
C ILE A 27 36.80 -2.25 -3.64
N GLU A 28 37.58 -2.38 -4.72
CA GLU A 28 37.55 -1.47 -5.87
C GLU A 28 36.22 -1.57 -6.64
N ASP A 29 35.73 -2.78 -6.89
CA ASP A 29 34.46 -3.00 -7.60
C ASP A 29 33.27 -2.49 -6.78
N ARG A 30 33.29 -2.72 -5.46
CA ARG A 30 32.27 -2.19 -4.54
C ARG A 30 32.26 -0.67 -4.53
N ALA A 31 33.42 -0.04 -4.49
CA ALA A 31 33.53 1.42 -4.53
C ALA A 31 33.02 1.98 -5.86
N ALA A 32 33.33 1.32 -6.98
CA ALA A 32 32.90 1.73 -8.32
C ALA A 32 31.36 1.67 -8.50
N VAL A 33 30.71 0.66 -7.91
CA VAL A 33 29.24 0.58 -7.87
C VAL A 33 28.66 1.62 -6.92
N ASN A 34 29.19 1.72 -5.70
CA ASN A 34 28.67 2.64 -4.68
C ASN A 34 28.65 4.11 -5.15
N LEU A 35 29.67 4.53 -5.89
CA LEU A 35 29.76 5.88 -6.48
C LEU A 35 28.58 6.20 -7.44
N ARG A 36 27.96 5.18 -8.04
CA ARG A 36 26.88 5.33 -9.02
C ARG A 36 25.47 5.27 -8.44
N ILE A 37 25.32 4.68 -7.26
CA ILE A 37 24.02 4.52 -6.61
C ILE A 37 23.37 5.88 -6.37
N GLY A 38 24.08 6.81 -5.71
CA GLY A 38 23.56 8.14 -5.39
C GLY A 38 23.08 8.93 -6.62
N PRO A 39 23.93 9.12 -7.65
CA PRO A 39 23.56 9.81 -8.88
C PRO A 39 22.36 9.18 -9.60
N LYS A 40 22.28 7.84 -9.67
CA LYS A 40 21.16 7.17 -10.34
C LYS A 40 19.85 7.26 -9.58
N LEU A 41 19.87 7.13 -8.25
CA LEU A 41 18.67 7.37 -7.45
C LEU A 41 18.19 8.83 -7.58
N ALA A 42 19.11 9.79 -7.66
CA ALA A 42 18.77 11.19 -7.90
C ALA A 42 18.16 11.42 -9.29
N GLU A 43 18.65 10.74 -10.34
CA GLU A 43 18.03 10.77 -11.67
C GLU A 43 16.61 10.17 -11.68
N LEU A 44 16.40 9.04 -11.00
CA LEU A 44 15.07 8.43 -10.87
C LEU A 44 14.09 9.33 -10.12
N ALA A 45 14.55 10.02 -9.07
CA ALA A 45 13.74 11.00 -8.36
C ALA A 45 13.43 12.22 -9.23
N LYS A 46 14.41 12.74 -9.99
CA LYS A 46 14.23 13.88 -10.89
C LYS A 46 13.31 13.56 -12.07
N GLY A 47 13.31 12.31 -12.54
CA GLY A 47 12.42 11.82 -13.58
C GLY A 47 11.00 11.48 -13.11
N GLU A 48 10.66 11.80 -11.85
CA GLU A 48 9.39 11.47 -11.20
C GLU A 48 9.05 9.97 -11.27
N ILE A 49 10.08 9.11 -11.38
CA ILE A 49 9.89 7.66 -11.48
C ILE A 49 9.52 7.13 -10.11
N ILE A 50 10.36 7.36 -9.09
CA ILE A 50 10.03 7.16 -7.67
C ILE A 50 10.77 8.23 -6.85
N ALA A 51 10.03 8.97 -6.02
CA ALA A 51 10.60 9.91 -5.08
C ALA A 51 10.97 9.22 -3.75
N GLY A 52 12.03 9.69 -3.09
CA GLY A 52 12.36 9.27 -1.72
C GLY A 52 13.07 7.90 -1.59
N LEU A 53 13.61 7.33 -2.67
CA LEU A 53 14.40 6.09 -2.60
C LEU A 53 15.63 6.28 -1.71
N ASN A 54 15.74 5.45 -0.67
CA ASN A 54 16.93 5.37 0.16
C ASN A 54 17.68 4.07 -0.15
N ALA A 55 18.92 4.18 -0.63
CA ALA A 55 19.78 3.04 -0.90
C ALA A 55 20.04 2.15 0.33
N ASP A 56 19.92 2.70 1.54
CA ASP A 56 20.13 1.97 2.79
C ASP A 56 18.88 1.23 3.28
N ALA A 57 17.72 1.48 2.65
CA ALA A 57 16.43 0.89 3.02
C ALA A 57 15.52 0.79 1.79
N LEU A 58 15.83 -0.13 0.88
CA LEU A 58 14.98 -0.42 -0.28
C LEU A 58 13.94 -1.49 0.06
N ASP A 59 12.71 -1.29 -0.38
CA ASP A 59 11.63 -2.27 -0.29
C ASP A 59 11.83 -3.41 -1.32
N ASP A 60 11.40 -4.63 -0.98
CA ASP A 60 11.49 -5.82 -1.83
C ASP A 60 10.92 -5.58 -3.24
N ALA A 61 9.83 -4.81 -3.34
CA ALA A 61 9.13 -4.55 -4.60
C ALA A 61 9.95 -3.68 -5.59
N VAL A 62 10.83 -2.81 -5.09
CA VAL A 62 11.63 -1.90 -5.92
C VAL A 62 13.10 -2.32 -6.02
N PHE A 63 13.58 -3.16 -5.11
CA PHE A 63 14.97 -3.54 -4.99
C PHE A 63 15.56 -4.14 -6.28
N LEU A 64 14.88 -5.12 -6.88
CA LEU A 64 15.36 -5.80 -8.10
C LEU A 64 15.46 -4.83 -9.28
N HIS A 65 14.43 -3.99 -9.45
CA HIS A 65 14.39 -3.00 -10.53
C HIS A 65 15.48 -1.93 -10.37
N VAL A 66 15.71 -1.45 -9.15
CA VAL A 66 16.79 -0.49 -8.87
C VAL A 66 18.16 -1.11 -9.14
N ALA A 67 18.35 -2.40 -8.84
CA ALA A 67 19.59 -3.10 -9.15
C ALA A 67 19.86 -3.19 -10.66
N ASP A 68 18.87 -3.48 -11.49
CA ASP A 68 19.03 -3.57 -12.94
C ASP A 68 19.37 -2.22 -13.58
N ILE A 69 18.77 -1.14 -13.10
CA ILE A 69 19.06 0.23 -13.55
C ILE A 69 20.50 0.62 -13.21
N ILE A 70 20.94 0.31 -11.98
CA ILE A 70 22.31 0.60 -11.55
C ILE A 70 23.31 -0.31 -12.28
N ALA A 71 22.97 -1.56 -12.56
CA ALA A 71 23.80 -2.48 -13.34
C ALA A 71 24.04 -1.97 -14.77
N SER A 72 23.01 -1.42 -15.41
CA SER A 72 23.15 -0.75 -16.72
C SER A 72 24.08 0.47 -16.64
N ALA A 73 23.96 1.29 -15.59
CA ALA A 73 24.85 2.43 -15.34
C ALA A 73 26.32 2.02 -15.11
N CYS A 74 26.54 0.80 -14.63
CA CYS A 74 27.84 0.20 -14.40
C CYS A 74 28.46 -0.41 -15.67
N ARG A 75 27.79 -0.41 -16.83
CA ARG A 75 28.40 -0.96 -18.06
C ARG A 75 29.72 -0.28 -18.45
N VAL A 76 29.74 1.05 -18.46
CA VAL A 76 30.89 1.86 -18.90
C VAL A 76 32.15 1.63 -18.04
N PRO A 77 32.11 1.75 -16.69
CA PRO A 77 33.31 1.53 -15.86
C PRO A 77 33.86 0.12 -15.92
N PHE A 78 33.01 -0.89 -16.09
CA PHE A 78 33.42 -2.29 -16.14
C PHE A 78 33.73 -2.75 -17.57
N GLY A 79 33.74 -1.84 -18.55
CA GLY A 79 34.09 -2.15 -19.94
C GLY A 79 33.12 -3.14 -20.61
N ILE A 80 31.85 -3.18 -20.19
CA ILE A 80 30.87 -4.12 -20.75
C ILE A 80 30.37 -3.62 -22.11
N THR A 81 30.68 -4.41 -23.14
CA THR A 81 30.30 -4.17 -24.54
C THR A 81 29.60 -5.39 -25.17
N GLY A 82 29.02 -5.22 -26.37
CA GLY A 82 28.36 -6.30 -27.11
C GLY A 82 27.01 -6.74 -26.54
N ASN A 83 26.65 -8.02 -26.72
CA ASN A 83 25.32 -8.54 -26.39
C ASN A 83 24.93 -8.36 -24.90
N LYS A 84 25.88 -8.55 -23.98
CA LYS A 84 25.63 -8.38 -22.54
C LYS A 84 25.22 -6.95 -22.20
N ALA A 85 25.82 -6.02 -22.93
CA ALA A 85 25.57 -4.61 -22.82
C ALA A 85 24.10 -4.32 -23.22
N GLU A 86 23.66 -4.82 -24.37
CA GLU A 86 22.28 -4.67 -24.84
C GLU A 86 21.27 -5.28 -23.87
N VAL A 87 21.56 -6.46 -23.31
CA VAL A 87 20.70 -7.12 -22.31
C VAL A 87 20.51 -6.26 -21.06
N LEU A 88 21.60 -5.70 -20.51
CA LEU A 88 21.51 -4.81 -19.34
C LEU A 88 20.72 -3.53 -19.62
N THR A 89 20.81 -3.00 -20.85
CA THR A 89 20.05 -1.81 -21.24
C THR A 89 18.57 -2.12 -21.41
N ALA A 90 18.21 -3.27 -21.99
CA ALA A 90 16.83 -3.72 -22.08
C ALA A 90 16.21 -3.98 -20.70
N ALA A 91 16.93 -4.68 -19.81
CA ALA A 91 16.50 -4.94 -18.44
C ALA A 91 16.28 -3.64 -17.64
N ALA A 92 17.17 -2.65 -17.78
CA ALA A 92 16.98 -1.35 -17.14
C ALA A 92 15.76 -0.59 -17.67
N ALA A 93 15.46 -0.66 -18.97
CA ALA A 93 14.28 -0.02 -19.54
C ALA A 93 12.96 -0.67 -19.04
N GLU A 94 12.93 -2.00 -18.94
CA GLU A 94 11.81 -2.74 -18.35
C GLU A 94 11.64 -2.45 -16.85
N ALA A 95 12.76 -2.37 -16.12
CA ALA A 95 12.78 -2.00 -14.71
C ALA A 95 12.26 -0.56 -14.49
N GLU A 96 12.67 0.41 -15.31
CA GLU A 96 12.15 1.78 -15.25
C GLU A 96 10.64 1.84 -15.54
N ALA A 97 10.16 1.08 -16.53
CA ALA A 97 8.73 0.98 -16.81
C ALA A 97 7.95 0.39 -15.63
N SER A 98 8.49 -0.66 -15.00
CA SER A 98 7.90 -1.31 -13.83
C SER A 98 7.88 -0.39 -12.60
N LEU A 99 8.98 0.33 -12.33
CA LEU A 99 9.04 1.32 -11.24
C LEU A 99 8.06 2.47 -11.45
N LYS A 100 7.85 2.94 -12.69
CA LYS A 100 6.82 3.95 -13.01
C LYS A 100 5.40 3.45 -12.75
N ILE A 101 5.14 2.15 -12.89
CA ILE A 101 3.85 1.55 -12.57
C ILE A 101 3.70 1.48 -11.05
N LEU A 102 4.72 0.99 -10.35
CA LEU A 102 4.76 0.87 -8.89
C LEU A 102 4.63 2.24 -8.20
N SER A 103 5.27 3.28 -8.71
CA SER A 103 5.22 4.61 -8.09
C SER A 103 3.83 5.23 -8.06
N ARG A 104 3.00 4.92 -9.07
CA ARG A 104 1.58 5.30 -9.07
C ARG A 104 0.75 4.49 -8.08
N GLN A 105 1.15 3.25 -7.80
CA GLN A 105 0.50 2.42 -6.80
C GLN A 105 0.78 2.90 -5.36
N TYR A 106 1.91 3.56 -5.13
CA TYR A 106 2.39 3.93 -3.78
C TYR A 106 2.48 5.45 -3.51
N SER A 107 2.04 6.31 -4.43
CA SER A 107 2.05 7.76 -4.17
C SER A 107 1.03 8.14 -3.08
N PRO A 108 1.45 8.66 -1.91
CA PRO A 108 0.54 8.96 -0.79
C PRO A 108 -0.42 10.12 -1.07
N THR A 109 -0.15 10.95 -2.09
CA THR A 109 -1.10 11.98 -2.56
C THR A 109 -2.23 11.38 -3.42
N ALA A 110 -2.10 10.16 -3.93
CA ALA A 110 -3.15 9.46 -4.67
C ALA A 110 -4.24 8.86 -3.75
N ALA A 111 -4.06 8.91 -2.42
CA ALA A 111 -5.11 8.49 -1.47
C ALA A 111 -6.34 9.42 -1.48
N ALA A 112 -6.25 10.61 -2.09
CA ALA A 112 -7.41 11.50 -2.31
C ALA A 112 -8.06 11.32 -3.70
N ASP A 113 -7.31 10.84 -4.70
CA ASP A 113 -7.83 10.54 -6.03
C ASP A 113 -8.16 9.04 -6.10
N ALA A 114 -9.42 8.69 -5.83
CA ALA A 114 -9.95 7.36 -6.05
C ALA A 114 -9.41 6.78 -7.38
N PHE A 115 -8.76 5.61 -7.32
CA PHE A 115 -8.18 4.91 -8.47
C PHE A 115 -9.07 5.07 -9.71
N ASP A 116 -8.66 5.95 -10.63
CA ASP A 116 -9.46 6.28 -11.81
C ASP A 116 -9.28 5.16 -12.83
N VAL A 117 -10.13 4.13 -12.71
CA VAL A 117 -10.15 2.96 -13.61
C VAL A 117 -10.23 3.38 -15.07
N VAL A 118 -10.95 4.46 -15.38
CA VAL A 118 -11.11 4.96 -16.75
C VAL A 118 -9.77 5.47 -17.28
N ARG A 119 -9.06 6.26 -16.48
CA ARG A 119 -7.72 6.73 -16.82
C ARG A 119 -6.75 5.55 -17.00
N HIS A 120 -6.77 4.60 -16.07
CA HIS A 120 -5.89 3.42 -16.14
C HIS A 120 -6.09 2.61 -17.42
N VAL A 121 -7.34 2.38 -17.84
CA VAL A 121 -7.66 1.69 -19.10
C VAL A 121 -7.10 2.44 -20.31
N LEU A 122 -7.24 3.77 -20.35
CA LEU A 122 -6.79 4.59 -21.47
C LEU A 122 -5.26 4.68 -21.55
N GLU A 123 -4.58 4.71 -20.40
CA GLU A 123 -3.12 4.62 -20.32
C GLU A 123 -2.64 3.23 -20.77
N ALA A 124 -3.31 2.15 -20.35
CA ALA A 124 -2.97 0.79 -20.74
C ALA A 124 -3.15 0.52 -22.25
N LEU A 125 -4.13 1.17 -22.89
CA LEU A 125 -4.34 1.11 -24.33
C LEU A 125 -3.43 2.06 -25.13
N GLY A 126 -2.63 2.90 -24.47
CA GLY A 126 -1.78 3.89 -25.12
C GLY A 126 -2.55 5.03 -25.79
N VAL A 127 -3.84 5.21 -25.46
CA VAL A 127 -4.70 6.29 -26.00
C VAL A 127 -4.31 7.62 -25.38
N VAL A 128 -3.93 7.60 -24.11
CA VAL A 128 -3.52 8.77 -23.35
C VAL A 128 -2.11 8.52 -22.83
N THR A 129 -1.26 9.55 -22.95
CA THR A 129 0.07 9.47 -22.35
C THR A 129 -0.09 9.48 -20.84
N ILE A 130 0.71 8.66 -20.18
CA ILE A 130 0.87 8.67 -18.72
C ILE A 130 0.84 10.10 -18.17
N GLY A 131 -0.05 10.38 -17.22
CA GLY A 131 -0.09 11.70 -16.58
C GLY A 131 -1.01 12.73 -17.27
N GLN A 132 -1.46 12.47 -18.51
CA GLN A 132 -2.40 13.34 -19.21
C GLN A 132 -3.85 13.05 -18.82
N ASP A 133 -4.67 14.11 -18.73
CA ASP A 133 -6.10 13.95 -18.51
C ASP A 133 -6.79 13.42 -19.76
N PRO A 134 -7.59 12.34 -19.66
CA PRO A 134 -8.27 11.79 -20.81
C PRO A 134 -9.37 12.72 -21.33
N SER A 135 -9.57 12.74 -22.66
CA SER A 135 -10.66 13.52 -23.25
C SER A 135 -12.03 13.01 -22.78
N ALA A 136 -13.03 13.89 -22.69
CA ALA A 136 -14.39 13.50 -22.31
C ALA A 136 -14.98 12.43 -23.25
N GLN A 137 -14.59 12.44 -24.52
CA GLN A 137 -14.99 11.45 -25.50
C GLN A 137 -14.41 10.07 -25.17
N ASP A 138 -13.11 9.98 -24.89
CA ASP A 138 -12.44 8.71 -24.56
C ASP A 138 -12.96 8.15 -23.24
N ARG A 139 -13.18 9.03 -22.24
CA ARG A 139 -13.83 8.65 -20.97
C ARG A 139 -15.23 8.10 -21.22
N GLY A 140 -15.99 8.71 -22.13
CA GLY A 140 -17.32 8.25 -22.53
C GLY A 140 -17.30 6.84 -23.12
N VAL A 141 -16.32 6.54 -23.99
CA VAL A 141 -16.16 5.21 -24.59
C VAL A 141 -15.89 4.14 -23.53
N VAL A 142 -14.99 4.40 -22.59
CA VAL A 142 -14.69 3.44 -21.51
C VAL A 142 -15.88 3.28 -20.56
N THR A 143 -16.49 4.39 -20.15
CA THR A 143 -17.64 4.39 -19.24
C THR A 143 -18.82 3.59 -19.81
N ALA A 144 -19.06 3.68 -21.12
CA ALA A 144 -20.11 2.92 -21.80
C ALA A 144 -19.88 1.39 -21.78
N ARG A 145 -18.66 0.93 -21.53
CA ARG A 145 -18.30 -0.50 -21.45
C ARG A 145 -18.34 -1.08 -20.05
N VAL A 146 -18.38 -0.24 -19.02
CA VAL A 146 -18.41 -0.68 -17.62
C VAL A 146 -19.64 -1.54 -17.31
N ALA A 147 -20.85 -1.04 -17.59
CA ALA A 147 -22.08 -1.76 -17.26
C ALA A 147 -22.24 -3.10 -18.02
N PRO A 148 -21.97 -3.17 -19.35
CA PRO A 148 -21.96 -4.44 -20.06
C PRO A 148 -20.94 -5.45 -19.52
N MET A 149 -19.73 -5.01 -19.17
CA MET A 149 -18.70 -5.88 -18.60
C MET A 149 -19.12 -6.45 -17.24
N LEU A 150 -19.63 -5.61 -16.33
CA LEU A 150 -20.09 -6.08 -15.02
C LEU A 150 -21.30 -7.03 -15.15
N ALA A 151 -22.18 -6.81 -16.13
CA ALA A 151 -23.28 -7.72 -16.42
C ALA A 151 -22.79 -9.08 -16.91
N ASP A 152 -21.79 -9.12 -17.79
CA ASP A 152 -21.16 -10.37 -18.26
C ASP A 152 -20.50 -11.15 -17.11
N LEU A 153 -19.71 -10.46 -16.28
CA LEU A 153 -19.04 -11.08 -15.12
C LEU A 153 -20.05 -11.65 -14.11
N ARG A 154 -21.16 -10.96 -13.89
CA ARG A 154 -22.26 -11.44 -13.05
C ARG A 154 -22.98 -12.63 -13.68
N GLN A 155 -23.29 -12.56 -14.97
CA GLN A 155 -23.95 -13.64 -15.71
C GLN A 155 -23.12 -14.93 -15.73
N ARG A 156 -21.79 -14.80 -15.77
CA ARG A 156 -20.83 -15.91 -15.75
C ARG A 156 -20.46 -16.35 -14.32
N GLU A 157 -21.14 -15.83 -13.30
CA GLU A 157 -20.92 -16.14 -11.88
C GLU A 157 -19.45 -16.01 -11.46
N ILE A 158 -18.77 -14.97 -11.97
CA ILE A 158 -17.37 -14.69 -11.62
C ILE A 158 -17.30 -13.80 -10.38
N ILE A 159 -18.01 -12.66 -10.40
CA ILE A 159 -18.10 -11.74 -9.27
C ILE A 159 -19.36 -10.85 -9.38
N GLY A 160 -20.01 -10.58 -8.25
CA GLY A 160 -21.29 -9.86 -8.16
C GLY A 160 -21.18 -8.38 -7.80
N VAL A 161 -20.27 -7.60 -8.38
CA VAL A 161 -20.09 -6.18 -8.00
C VAL A 161 -21.20 -5.29 -8.62
N PRO A 162 -21.83 -4.36 -7.87
CA PRO A 162 -22.89 -3.49 -8.41
C PRO A 162 -22.37 -2.30 -9.25
N SER A 163 -21.18 -1.79 -8.94
CA SER A 163 -20.49 -0.74 -9.69
C SER A 163 -18.99 -0.85 -9.47
N ILE A 164 -18.18 -0.29 -10.38
CA ILE A 164 -16.72 -0.25 -10.19
C ILE A 164 -16.37 0.42 -8.85
N THR A 165 -17.03 1.52 -8.48
CA THR A 165 -16.78 2.25 -7.23
C THR A 165 -17.11 1.46 -5.96
N ALA A 166 -17.90 0.39 -6.06
CA ALA A 166 -18.26 -0.46 -4.94
C ALA A 166 -17.33 -1.67 -4.76
N ALA A 167 -16.39 -1.87 -5.69
CA ALA A 167 -15.36 -2.89 -5.55
C ALA A 167 -14.29 -2.43 -4.54
N ASP A 168 -13.63 -3.41 -3.94
CA ASP A 168 -12.44 -3.15 -3.13
C ASP A 168 -11.21 -2.89 -4.04
N PRO A 169 -10.14 -2.28 -3.49
CA PRO A 169 -8.95 -1.94 -4.28
C PRO A 169 -8.28 -3.12 -5.00
N SER A 170 -8.35 -4.33 -4.43
CA SER A 170 -7.74 -5.51 -5.07
C SER A 170 -8.56 -5.98 -6.28
N THR A 171 -9.88 -5.85 -6.21
CA THR A 171 -10.79 -6.14 -7.31
C THR A 171 -10.69 -5.10 -8.44
N HIS A 172 -10.39 -3.83 -8.13
CA HIS A 172 -10.27 -2.77 -9.15
C HIS A 172 -9.26 -3.07 -10.26
N LEU A 173 -8.10 -3.63 -9.92
CA LEU A 173 -7.05 -3.94 -10.90
C LEU A 173 -7.49 -5.01 -11.89
N HIS A 174 -8.17 -6.04 -11.37
CA HIS A 174 -8.67 -7.13 -12.21
C HIS A 174 -9.83 -6.66 -13.10
N LEU A 175 -10.74 -5.84 -12.56
CA LEU A 175 -11.79 -5.21 -13.35
C LEU A 175 -11.22 -4.29 -14.43
N ALA A 176 -10.16 -3.54 -14.12
CA ALA A 176 -9.49 -2.67 -15.08
C ALA A 176 -8.87 -3.47 -16.23
N ALA A 177 -8.19 -4.60 -15.96
CA ALA A 177 -7.62 -5.46 -17.00
C ALA A 177 -8.67 -6.03 -17.97
N ILE A 178 -9.81 -6.47 -17.44
CA ILE A 178 -10.93 -6.97 -18.25
C ILE A 178 -11.56 -5.84 -19.06
N LEU A 179 -11.72 -4.66 -18.45
CA LEU A 179 -12.25 -3.47 -19.12
C LEU A 179 -11.32 -2.99 -20.24
N THR A 180 -10.00 -3.06 -20.03
CA THR A 180 -8.98 -2.77 -21.06
C THR A 180 -9.17 -3.64 -22.29
N LEU A 181 -9.37 -4.95 -22.11
CA LEU A 181 -9.68 -5.85 -23.24
C LEU A 181 -11.00 -5.48 -23.92
N ALA A 182 -12.05 -5.15 -23.15
CA ALA A 182 -13.35 -4.74 -23.70
C ALA A 182 -13.26 -3.41 -24.49
N CYS A 183 -12.31 -2.55 -24.15
CA CYS A 183 -12.05 -1.27 -24.80
C CYS A 183 -11.04 -1.35 -25.95
N ALA A 184 -10.25 -2.42 -26.06
CA ALA A 184 -9.22 -2.58 -27.09
C ALA A 184 -9.75 -2.39 -28.52
N VAL A 185 -10.86 -3.04 -28.86
CA VAL A 185 -11.47 -2.94 -30.21
C VAL A 185 -11.98 -1.52 -30.52
N PRO A 186 -12.76 -0.85 -29.65
CA PRO A 186 -13.13 0.56 -29.83
C PRO A 186 -11.94 1.51 -30.09
N PHE A 187 -10.79 1.24 -29.47
CA PHE A 187 -9.56 2.03 -29.64
C PHE A 187 -8.64 1.49 -30.74
N LYS A 188 -9.16 0.65 -31.65
CA LYS A 188 -8.45 0.13 -32.83
C LYS A 188 -7.23 -0.73 -32.51
N VAL A 189 -7.15 -1.31 -31.31
CA VAL A 189 -6.18 -2.35 -30.98
C VAL A 189 -6.70 -3.67 -31.56
N ALA A 190 -5.93 -4.28 -32.47
CA ALA A 190 -6.34 -5.48 -33.19
C ALA A 190 -5.13 -6.37 -33.53
N GLY A 191 -5.40 -7.62 -33.93
CA GLY A 191 -4.38 -8.58 -34.35
C GLY A 191 -3.45 -8.98 -33.20
N GLU A 192 -2.14 -9.08 -33.49
CA GLU A 192 -1.13 -9.50 -32.50
C GLU A 192 -1.04 -8.56 -31.29
N ALA A 193 -1.35 -7.27 -31.46
CA ALA A 193 -1.37 -6.30 -30.37
C ALA A 193 -2.44 -6.58 -29.31
N LEU A 194 -3.44 -7.43 -29.61
CA LEU A 194 -4.54 -7.76 -28.71
C LEU A 194 -4.21 -8.96 -27.78
N VAL A 195 -3.23 -9.79 -28.17
CA VAL A 195 -2.79 -10.98 -27.42
C VAL A 195 -2.40 -10.68 -25.96
N PRO A 196 -1.58 -9.65 -25.64
CA PRO A 196 -1.22 -9.37 -24.24
C PRO A 196 -2.45 -8.99 -23.39
N PHE A 197 -3.41 -8.27 -23.95
CA PHE A 197 -4.63 -7.89 -23.25
C PHE A 197 -5.56 -9.09 -23.02
N GLN A 198 -5.60 -10.06 -23.94
CA GLN A 198 -6.31 -11.32 -23.73
C GLN A 198 -5.71 -12.14 -22.60
N ALA A 199 -4.38 -12.26 -22.56
CA ALA A 199 -3.69 -12.98 -21.49
C ALA A 199 -3.93 -12.32 -20.12
N ALA A 200 -3.79 -10.99 -20.04
CA ALA A 200 -4.02 -10.23 -18.82
C ALA A 200 -5.48 -10.34 -18.33
N ALA A 201 -6.46 -10.24 -19.24
CA ALA A 201 -7.87 -10.39 -18.89
C ALA A 201 -8.20 -11.81 -18.42
N ALA A 202 -7.64 -12.85 -19.05
CA ALA A 202 -7.84 -14.24 -18.62
C ALA A 202 -7.28 -14.49 -17.22
N GLN A 203 -6.09 -13.95 -16.91
CA GLN A 203 -5.49 -14.02 -15.59
C GLN A 203 -6.32 -13.26 -14.55
N ALA A 204 -6.78 -12.05 -14.89
CA ALA A 204 -7.65 -11.24 -14.03
C ALA A 204 -8.98 -11.95 -13.75
N GLU A 205 -9.58 -12.60 -14.75
CA GLU A 205 -10.80 -13.38 -14.60
C GLU A 205 -10.60 -14.59 -13.67
N ALA A 206 -9.46 -15.29 -13.79
CA ALA A 206 -9.11 -16.38 -12.88
C ALA A 206 -8.95 -15.91 -11.44
N ALA A 207 -8.31 -14.76 -11.22
CA ALA A 207 -8.17 -14.14 -9.90
C ALA A 207 -9.53 -13.70 -9.33
N LEU A 208 -10.38 -13.05 -10.13
CA LEU A 208 -11.73 -12.65 -9.71
C LEU A 208 -12.60 -13.85 -9.37
N ARG A 209 -12.48 -14.98 -10.09
CA ARG A 209 -13.17 -16.21 -9.69
C ARG A 209 -12.68 -16.73 -8.34
N ALA A 210 -11.39 -16.65 -8.07
CA ALA A 210 -10.86 -17.06 -6.76
C ALA A 210 -11.43 -16.17 -5.65
N ILE A 211 -11.47 -14.84 -5.87
CA ILE A 211 -12.04 -13.86 -4.94
C ILE A 211 -13.56 -14.06 -4.78
N GLY A 212 -14.29 -14.20 -5.88
CA GLY A 212 -15.73 -14.45 -5.89
C GLY A 212 -16.09 -15.74 -5.16
N ARG A 213 -15.33 -16.82 -5.36
CA ARG A 213 -15.51 -18.08 -4.59
C ARG A 213 -15.25 -17.92 -3.10
N GLN A 214 -14.29 -17.07 -2.71
CA GLN A 214 -14.04 -16.77 -1.29
C GLN A 214 -15.20 -15.98 -0.65
N LEU A 215 -15.95 -15.21 -1.44
CA LEU A 215 -17.13 -14.46 -0.98
C LEU A 215 -18.40 -15.30 -0.99
N ASP A 216 -18.60 -16.13 -2.03
CA ASP A 216 -19.81 -16.96 -2.22
C ASP A 216 -19.78 -18.29 -1.44
N GLY A 217 -18.62 -18.76 -0.95
CA GLY A 217 -18.52 -19.87 -0.01
C GLY A 217 -19.19 -19.60 1.35
N GLY A 218 -19.57 -18.34 1.61
CA GLY A 218 -20.45 -17.95 2.69
C GLY A 218 -21.91 -18.14 2.29
N VAL A 219 -22.54 -19.21 2.77
CA VAL A 219 -24.01 -19.32 2.76
C VAL A 219 -24.58 -18.01 3.31
N ALA A 220 -25.35 -17.33 2.46
CA ALA A 220 -25.98 -16.05 2.75
C ALA A 220 -26.81 -16.12 4.04
N THR A 221 -26.31 -15.50 5.11
CA THR A 221 -27.01 -14.56 6.00
C THR A 221 -26.05 -14.15 7.13
N GLY A 222 -25.38 -13.00 6.97
CA GLY A 222 -24.65 -12.35 8.09
C GLY A 222 -23.12 -12.25 8.01
N GLY A 223 -22.51 -12.06 6.82
CA GLY A 223 -21.26 -11.30 6.67
C GLY A 223 -19.96 -11.78 7.38
N SER A 224 -19.93 -12.92 8.06
CA SER A 224 -18.73 -13.42 8.74
C SER A 224 -18.03 -14.50 7.92
N PHE A 225 -16.75 -14.31 7.61
CA PHE A 225 -15.90 -15.30 6.96
C PHE A 225 -15.78 -16.56 7.83
N ASP A 226 -16.28 -17.71 7.33
CA ASP A 226 -16.19 -18.99 8.03
C ASP A 226 -14.86 -19.69 7.71
N VAL A 227 -13.86 -19.46 8.55
CA VAL A 227 -12.52 -20.08 8.44
C VAL A 227 -12.59 -21.60 8.39
N VAL A 228 -13.50 -22.22 9.15
CA VAL A 228 -13.62 -23.68 9.22
C VAL A 228 -14.08 -24.22 7.88
N GLN A 229 -15.07 -23.57 7.28
CA GLN A 229 -15.56 -23.92 5.96
C GLN A 229 -14.46 -23.74 4.88
N ALA A 230 -13.77 -22.61 4.89
CA ALA A 230 -12.67 -22.34 3.96
C ALA A 230 -11.57 -23.40 4.04
N VAL A 231 -11.22 -23.86 5.25
CA VAL A 231 -10.24 -24.93 5.45
C VAL A 231 -10.70 -26.25 4.82
N LEU A 232 -11.98 -26.62 4.99
CA LEU A 232 -12.53 -27.85 4.42
C LEU A 232 -12.59 -27.84 2.90
N GLU A 233 -12.89 -26.67 2.31
CA GLU A 233 -12.86 -26.45 0.86
C GLU A 233 -11.44 -26.49 0.31
N ASN A 234 -10.49 -25.83 0.97
CA ASN A 234 -9.07 -25.87 0.58
C ASN A 234 -8.48 -27.30 0.67
N LEU A 235 -8.95 -28.09 1.64
CA LEU A 235 -8.61 -29.50 1.74
C LEU A 235 -9.36 -30.37 0.72
N GLY A 236 -10.32 -29.83 -0.04
CA GLY A 236 -11.16 -30.61 -0.95
C GLY A 236 -11.98 -31.71 -0.24
N VAL A 237 -12.22 -31.57 1.06
CA VAL A 237 -13.11 -32.45 1.84
C VAL A 237 -14.56 -32.16 1.49
N VAL A 238 -14.82 -30.89 1.16
CA VAL A 238 -16.14 -30.37 0.83
C VAL A 238 -16.03 -29.62 -0.49
N MET A 239 -16.99 -29.84 -1.38
CA MET A 239 -17.10 -29.04 -2.60
C MET A 239 -17.49 -27.61 -2.24
N ALA A 240 -16.93 -26.64 -2.95
CA ALA A 240 -17.26 -25.24 -2.73
C ALA A 240 -18.78 -25.01 -2.73
N GLY A 241 -19.30 -24.28 -1.73
CA GLY A 241 -20.72 -23.99 -1.58
C GLY A 241 -21.54 -25.06 -0.84
N TYR A 242 -20.93 -26.18 -0.45
CA TYR A 242 -21.55 -27.16 0.45
C TYR A 242 -21.07 -26.96 1.88
N THR A 243 -21.93 -27.13 2.88
CA THR A 243 -21.48 -27.07 4.27
C THR A 243 -20.81 -28.38 4.66
N GLY A 244 -19.61 -28.32 5.25
CA GLY A 244 -18.92 -29.50 5.76
C GLY A 244 -19.70 -30.22 6.85
N SER A 245 -19.50 -31.53 6.96
CA SER A 245 -20.17 -32.33 7.98
C SER A 245 -19.79 -31.85 9.39
N ALA A 246 -20.68 -32.02 10.37
CA ALA A 246 -20.41 -31.62 11.75
C ALA A 246 -19.13 -32.27 12.31
N LYS A 247 -18.83 -33.49 11.87
CA LYS A 247 -17.61 -34.22 12.24
C LYS A 247 -16.35 -33.55 11.67
N ASP A 248 -16.35 -33.21 10.39
CA ASP A 248 -15.19 -32.59 9.73
C ASP A 248 -14.96 -31.17 10.27
N ARG A 249 -16.05 -30.42 10.47
CA ARG A 249 -15.99 -29.10 11.11
C ARG A 249 -15.41 -29.19 12.52
N ALA A 250 -15.80 -30.18 13.33
CA ALA A 250 -15.24 -30.38 14.66
C ALA A 250 -13.73 -30.68 14.64
N VAL A 251 -13.24 -31.43 13.64
CA VAL A 251 -11.80 -31.71 13.48
C VAL A 251 -11.02 -30.42 13.20
N VAL A 252 -11.53 -29.56 12.32
CA VAL A 252 -10.88 -28.28 12.00
C VAL A 252 -10.98 -27.31 13.18
N SER A 253 -12.15 -27.17 13.81
CA SER A 253 -12.34 -26.31 14.99
C SER A 253 -11.41 -26.70 16.15
N ALA A 254 -11.14 -27.98 16.34
CA ALA A 254 -10.19 -28.45 17.35
C ALA A 254 -8.74 -28.02 17.08
N ARG A 255 -8.40 -27.63 15.84
CA ARG A 255 -7.06 -27.14 15.46
C ARG A 255 -6.91 -25.63 15.59
N VAL A 256 -8.00 -24.87 15.66
CA VAL A 256 -7.99 -23.41 15.76
C VAL A 256 -7.17 -22.92 16.97
N ALA A 257 -7.56 -23.33 18.18
CA ALA A 257 -6.93 -22.82 19.39
C ALA A 257 -5.43 -23.17 19.49
N PRO A 258 -5.01 -24.42 19.19
CA PRO A 258 -3.59 -24.76 19.12
C PRO A 258 -2.81 -23.92 18.10
N THR A 259 -3.34 -23.70 16.90
CA THR A 259 -2.68 -22.90 15.87
C THR A 259 -2.55 -21.43 16.28
N LEU A 260 -3.59 -20.83 16.88
CA LEU A 260 -3.52 -19.47 17.39
C LEU A 260 -2.50 -19.35 18.53
N ALA A 261 -2.42 -20.34 19.43
CA ALA A 261 -1.44 -20.35 20.51
C ALA A 261 0.00 -20.43 19.96
N ASP A 262 0.24 -21.26 18.94
CA ASP A 262 1.53 -21.37 18.27
C ASP A 262 1.93 -20.06 17.56
N LEU A 263 1.02 -19.44 16.83
CA LEU A 263 1.27 -18.15 16.16
C LEU A 263 1.61 -17.02 17.15
N ARG A 264 0.97 -17.01 18.33
CA ARG A 264 1.30 -16.08 19.41
C ARG A 264 2.67 -16.36 20.01
N LEU A 265 2.98 -17.64 20.26
CA LEU A 265 4.27 -18.06 20.84
C LEU A 265 5.44 -17.75 19.90
N ARG A 266 5.23 -17.82 18.58
CA ARG A 266 6.23 -17.46 17.56
C ARG A 266 6.24 -15.97 17.19
N GLU A 267 5.45 -15.15 17.90
CA GLU A 267 5.32 -13.71 17.65
C GLU A 267 5.01 -13.37 16.17
N ILE A 268 4.16 -14.18 15.54
CA ILE A 268 3.74 -13.97 14.15
C ILE A 268 2.51 -13.06 14.09
N ALA A 269 1.50 -13.36 14.91
CA ALA A 269 0.29 -12.57 15.02
C ALA A 269 -0.37 -12.75 16.39
N ASN A 270 -0.80 -11.66 17.02
CA ASN A 270 -1.53 -11.69 18.29
C ASN A 270 -3.05 -11.63 18.07
N VAL A 271 -3.62 -12.73 17.56
CA VAL A 271 -5.06 -12.84 17.30
C VAL A 271 -5.74 -13.46 18.51
N ALA A 272 -6.64 -12.75 19.19
CA ALA A 272 -7.31 -13.25 20.41
C ALA A 272 -8.31 -14.39 20.12
N SER A 273 -9.11 -14.26 19.07
CA SER A 273 -10.03 -15.28 18.58
C SER A 273 -10.30 -15.10 17.08
N ILE A 274 -10.90 -16.12 16.45
CA ILE A 274 -11.31 -16.03 15.03
C ILE A 274 -12.42 -14.97 14.87
N GLU A 275 -13.36 -14.87 15.82
CA GLU A 275 -14.47 -13.92 15.70
C GLU A 275 -14.02 -12.45 15.76
N ALA A 276 -12.89 -12.17 16.40
CA ALA A 276 -12.35 -10.82 16.55
C ALA A 276 -11.33 -10.45 15.46
N ALA A 277 -10.99 -11.37 14.56
CA ALA A 277 -9.94 -11.15 13.58
C ALA A 277 -10.45 -10.43 12.32
N ASN A 278 -9.61 -9.56 11.75
CA ASN A 278 -9.89 -8.90 10.48
C ASN A 278 -9.98 -9.94 9.33
N PRO A 279 -10.87 -9.76 8.32
CA PRO A 279 -10.97 -10.64 7.16
C PRO A 279 -9.62 -10.98 6.48
N GLY A 280 -8.70 -10.03 6.35
CA GLY A 280 -7.36 -10.28 5.79
C GLY A 280 -6.55 -11.28 6.61
N VAL A 281 -6.66 -11.21 7.95
CA VAL A 281 -6.04 -12.18 8.87
C VAL A 281 -6.69 -13.55 8.73
N LEU A 282 -8.03 -13.58 8.61
CA LEU A 282 -8.80 -14.82 8.49
C LEU A 282 -8.45 -15.62 7.23
N ILE A 283 -8.18 -14.94 6.11
CA ILE A 283 -7.76 -15.57 4.86
C ILE A 283 -6.44 -16.32 5.06
N HIS A 284 -5.41 -15.66 5.59
CA HIS A 284 -4.12 -16.31 5.82
C HIS A 284 -4.19 -17.38 6.91
N LEU A 285 -5.00 -17.16 7.95
CA LEU A 285 -5.24 -18.16 8.98
C LEU A 285 -5.87 -19.44 8.41
N SER A 286 -6.77 -19.31 7.44
CA SER A 286 -7.38 -20.46 6.76
C SER A 286 -6.33 -21.33 6.05
N VAL A 287 -5.34 -20.72 5.39
CA VAL A 287 -4.26 -21.44 4.70
C VAL A 287 -3.35 -22.18 5.69
N ILE A 288 -3.01 -21.54 6.81
CA ILE A 288 -2.20 -22.16 7.86
C ILE A 288 -2.95 -23.33 8.49
N LEU A 289 -4.24 -23.16 8.78
CA LEU A 289 -5.09 -24.22 9.30
C LEU A 289 -5.29 -25.36 8.30
N THR A 290 -5.40 -25.08 7.00
CA THR A 290 -5.42 -26.10 5.94
C THR A 290 -4.18 -26.97 6.01
N SER A 291 -2.99 -26.37 6.11
CA SER A 291 -1.74 -27.12 6.26
C SER A 291 -1.72 -27.96 7.54
N ALA A 292 -2.12 -27.38 8.68
CA ALA A 292 -2.19 -28.07 9.97
C ALA A 292 -3.18 -29.25 9.98
N CYS A 293 -4.28 -29.14 9.23
CA CYS A 293 -5.32 -30.16 9.15
C CYS A 293 -5.03 -31.24 8.09
N ALA A 294 -4.10 -31.00 7.16
CA ALA A 294 -3.88 -31.88 6.00
C ALA A 294 -3.58 -33.34 6.37
N GLN A 295 -2.83 -33.59 7.45
CA GLN A 295 -2.57 -34.95 7.92
C GLN A 295 -3.83 -35.62 8.49
N ALA A 296 -4.69 -34.89 9.20
CA ALA A 296 -5.91 -35.44 9.78
C ALA A 296 -6.92 -35.87 8.70
N PHE A 297 -6.90 -35.21 7.54
CA PHE A 297 -7.73 -35.53 6.38
C PHE A 297 -7.03 -36.43 5.35
N GLY A 298 -5.93 -37.09 5.73
CA GLY A 298 -5.30 -38.12 4.91
C GLY A 298 -4.63 -37.63 3.62
N LYS A 299 -4.20 -36.36 3.56
CA LYS A 299 -3.45 -35.85 2.39
C LYS A 299 -2.09 -36.52 2.28
N ASP A 300 -1.71 -36.86 1.04
CA ASP A 300 -0.43 -37.48 0.73
C ASP A 300 0.76 -36.54 1.04
N ALA A 301 1.96 -37.10 1.08
CA ALA A 301 3.17 -36.36 1.45
C ALA A 301 3.51 -35.22 0.47
N ALA A 302 3.21 -35.38 -0.83
CA ALA A 302 3.49 -34.37 -1.85
C ALA A 302 2.55 -33.17 -1.64
N THR A 303 1.24 -33.43 -1.52
CA THR A 303 0.24 -32.39 -1.22
C THR A 303 0.55 -31.67 0.09
N ARG A 304 0.94 -32.39 1.15
CA ARG A 304 1.32 -31.76 2.42
C ARG A 304 2.54 -30.85 2.30
N THR A 305 3.51 -31.20 1.47
CA THR A 305 4.68 -30.35 1.22
C THR A 305 4.28 -29.04 0.54
N LEU A 306 3.37 -29.09 -0.43
CA LEU A 306 2.85 -27.89 -1.10
C LEU A 306 2.08 -26.99 -0.13
N LEU A 307 1.16 -27.57 0.67
CA LEU A 307 0.40 -26.83 1.66
C LEU A 307 1.29 -26.23 2.77
N ALA A 308 2.41 -26.88 3.10
CA ALA A 308 3.39 -26.33 4.03
C ALA A 308 4.10 -25.08 3.46
N ALA A 309 4.43 -25.09 2.16
CA ALA A 309 4.98 -23.91 1.49
C ALA A 309 3.96 -22.76 1.44
N ASP A 310 2.68 -23.06 1.19
CA ASP A 310 1.60 -22.07 1.23
C ASP A 310 1.40 -21.49 2.61
N ALA A 311 1.43 -22.32 3.66
CA ALA A 311 1.35 -21.87 5.04
C ALA A 311 2.53 -20.96 5.41
N ALA A 312 3.76 -21.27 4.97
CA ALA A 312 4.91 -20.40 5.21
C ALA A 312 4.76 -19.02 4.56
N ARG A 313 4.19 -18.96 3.34
CA ARG A 313 3.85 -17.68 2.68
C ARG A 313 2.76 -16.92 3.42
N ALA A 314 1.73 -17.62 3.88
CA ALA A 314 0.65 -17.03 4.67
C ALA A 314 1.14 -16.50 6.03
N GLU A 315 2.09 -17.19 6.68
CA GLU A 315 2.74 -16.70 7.90
C GLU A 315 3.56 -15.44 7.66
N ALA A 316 4.33 -15.39 6.56
CA ALA A 316 5.07 -14.20 6.18
C ALA A 316 4.13 -13.01 5.94
N ALA A 317 2.99 -13.24 5.27
CA ALA A 317 1.96 -12.23 5.05
C ALA A 317 1.28 -11.80 6.35
N LEU A 318 0.95 -12.73 7.25
CA LEU A 318 0.41 -12.39 8.58
C LEU A 318 1.38 -11.57 9.40
N LYS A 319 2.68 -11.88 9.34
CA LYS A 319 3.71 -11.11 10.03
C LYS A 319 3.84 -9.70 9.45
N ALA A 320 3.69 -9.54 8.13
CA ALA A 320 3.66 -8.24 7.49
C ALA A 320 2.40 -7.45 7.88
N LEU A 321 1.22 -8.10 7.90
CA LEU A 321 -0.02 -7.49 8.36
C LEU A 321 0.07 -7.11 9.83
N ALA A 322 0.52 -7.99 10.72
CA ALA A 322 0.71 -7.68 12.14
C ALA A 322 1.60 -6.44 12.32
N ARG A 323 2.72 -6.37 11.58
CA ARG A 323 3.55 -5.16 11.54
C ARG A 323 2.79 -3.92 11.05
N GLN A 324 1.97 -4.03 10.01
CA GLN A 324 1.16 -2.91 9.49
C GLN A 324 0.05 -2.45 10.45
N LEU A 325 -0.49 -3.37 11.26
CA LEU A 325 -1.47 -3.08 12.31
C LEU A 325 -0.77 -2.44 13.52
N ASP A 326 0.41 -2.94 13.90
CA ASP A 326 1.23 -2.46 15.01
C ASP A 326 1.91 -1.10 14.71
N THR A 327 2.22 -0.82 13.44
CA THR A 327 2.68 0.49 12.95
C THR A 327 1.57 1.54 12.89
N GLY A 328 0.34 1.20 13.32
CA GLY A 328 -0.80 2.12 13.33
C GLY A 328 -1.32 2.51 11.94
N THR A 329 -0.74 1.97 10.87
CA THR A 329 -1.10 2.32 9.49
C THR A 329 -2.37 1.63 8.99
N ALA A 330 -2.88 0.60 9.68
CA ALA A 330 -3.96 -0.23 9.12
C ALA A 330 -5.19 -0.53 10.02
N VAL A 331 -5.33 0.04 11.23
CA VAL A 331 -6.59 -0.14 12.02
C VAL A 331 -7.19 1.13 12.59
N SER A 332 -6.53 2.25 12.38
CA SER A 332 -7.12 3.53 12.66
C SER A 332 -6.99 4.37 11.41
N THR A 333 -8.10 4.64 10.75
CA THR A 333 -8.18 5.77 9.80
C THR A 333 -7.87 7.12 10.50
N VAL A 334 -7.61 7.12 11.81
CA VAL A 334 -7.21 8.25 12.63
C VAL A 334 -5.71 8.15 12.94
N PHE A 335 -4.95 9.10 12.39
CA PHE A 335 -3.55 9.32 12.75
C PHE A 335 -3.40 9.46 14.27
N ASP A 336 -2.42 8.77 14.87
CA ASP A 336 -2.19 8.77 16.32
C ASP A 336 -0.98 9.66 16.68
N PRO A 337 -1.20 10.94 17.05
CA PRO A 337 -0.11 11.87 17.34
C PRO A 337 0.68 11.48 18.60
N VAL A 338 0.11 10.69 19.51
CA VAL A 338 0.81 10.22 20.72
C VAL A 338 1.88 9.20 20.33
N GLN A 339 1.53 8.26 19.46
CA GLN A 339 2.47 7.27 18.94
C GLN A 339 3.60 7.93 18.15
N VAL A 340 3.25 8.84 17.23
CA VAL A 340 4.25 9.56 16.41
C VAL A 340 5.18 10.42 17.27
N ALA A 341 4.68 11.04 18.35
CA ALA A 341 5.52 11.78 19.27
C ALA A 341 6.55 10.87 19.99
N LEU A 342 6.16 9.66 20.38
CA LEU A 342 7.06 8.69 21.02
C LEU A 342 8.14 8.16 20.05
N GLU A 343 7.79 8.00 18.77
CA GLU A 343 8.74 7.68 17.70
C GLU A 343 9.73 8.82 17.47
N HIS A 344 9.27 10.07 17.48
CA HIS A 344 10.14 11.25 17.38
C HIS A 344 11.08 11.38 18.58
N LEU A 345 10.62 11.07 19.78
CA LEU A 345 11.44 11.00 20.99
C LEU A 345 12.49 9.87 20.94
N GLY A 346 12.23 8.81 20.18
CA GLY A 346 13.09 7.63 20.11
C GLY A 346 12.92 6.66 21.27
N ILE A 347 11.83 6.81 22.04
CA ILE A 347 11.43 5.85 23.09
C ILE A 347 10.99 4.54 22.45
N VAL A 348 10.37 4.64 21.28
CA VAL A 348 10.03 3.52 20.42
C VAL A 348 10.67 3.70 19.04
N ALA A 349 11.06 2.59 18.42
CA ALA A 349 11.42 2.63 17.01
C ALA A 349 10.16 2.90 16.16
N ALA A 350 10.37 3.47 14.97
CA ALA A 350 9.27 3.67 14.03
C ALA A 350 8.51 2.36 13.81
N GLY A 351 7.21 2.36 14.09
CA GLY A 351 6.36 1.19 13.95
C GLY A 351 6.31 0.24 15.16
N GLN A 352 6.97 0.56 16.28
CA GLN A 352 6.80 -0.17 17.53
C GLN A 352 5.72 0.47 18.39
N THR A 353 4.68 -0.28 18.77
CA THR A 353 3.66 0.23 19.68
C THR A 353 4.25 0.54 21.05
N ALA A 354 4.10 1.78 21.50
CA ALA A 354 4.62 2.19 22.80
C ALA A 354 3.85 1.57 23.96
N SER A 355 4.53 1.42 25.10
CA SER A 355 3.90 0.88 26.31
C SER A 355 2.75 1.78 26.77
N ALA A 356 1.76 1.21 27.45
CA ALA A 356 0.62 1.97 27.97
C ALA A 356 1.07 3.08 28.94
N ALA A 357 2.17 2.88 29.66
CA ALA A 357 2.76 3.87 30.55
C ALA A 357 3.32 5.07 29.78
N ASP A 358 4.13 4.83 28.75
CA ASP A 358 4.73 5.90 27.93
C ASP A 358 3.66 6.69 27.17
N ARG A 359 2.66 5.97 26.65
CA ARG A 359 1.50 6.57 25.99
C ARG A 359 0.70 7.46 26.95
N ALA A 360 0.51 7.05 28.20
CA ALA A 360 -0.20 7.85 29.19
C ALA A 360 0.53 9.17 29.51
N VAL A 361 1.87 9.14 29.58
CA VAL A 361 2.70 10.34 29.81
C VAL A 361 2.50 11.36 28.70
N VAL A 362 2.57 10.92 27.44
CA VAL A 362 2.42 11.80 26.28
C VAL A 362 0.96 12.23 26.08
N ALA A 363 0.00 11.33 26.25
CA ALA A 363 -1.43 11.64 26.15
C ALA A 363 -1.86 12.72 27.16
N ALA A 364 -1.31 12.70 28.38
CA ALA A 364 -1.58 13.73 29.39
C ALA A 364 -1.11 15.14 28.98
N ARG A 365 -0.18 15.24 28.01
CA ARG A 365 0.38 16.51 27.50
C ARG A 365 -0.35 17.06 26.28
N VAL A 366 -1.16 16.25 25.61
CA VAL A 366 -1.88 16.63 24.40
C VAL A 366 -2.79 17.85 24.64
N GLN A 367 -3.74 17.75 25.57
CA GLN A 367 -4.72 18.82 25.80
C GLN A 367 -4.07 20.11 26.34
N PRO A 368 -3.17 20.07 27.34
CA PRO A 368 -2.46 21.27 27.78
C PRO A 368 -1.69 21.95 26.65
N LYS A 369 -1.04 21.17 25.77
CA LYS A 369 -0.25 21.74 24.68
C LYS A 369 -1.10 22.41 23.61
N LEU A 370 -2.25 21.83 23.27
CA LEU A 370 -3.21 22.47 22.35
C LEU A 370 -3.71 23.80 22.90
N LEU A 371 -4.05 23.86 24.19
CA LEU A 371 -4.50 25.10 24.82
C LEU A 371 -3.40 26.17 24.85
N GLU A 372 -2.14 25.77 25.08
CA GLU A 372 -0.98 26.67 25.01
C GLU A 372 -0.80 27.23 23.59
N LEU A 373 -0.79 26.37 22.57
CA LEU A 373 -0.65 26.77 21.17
C LEU A 373 -1.80 27.67 20.70
N ARG A 374 -3.01 27.43 21.20
CA ARG A 374 -4.16 28.30 20.97
C ARG A 374 -3.98 29.66 21.62
N GLY A 375 -3.54 29.71 22.88
CA GLY A 375 -3.25 30.97 23.58
C GLY A 375 -2.12 31.80 22.95
N ARG A 376 -1.27 31.17 22.12
CA ARG A 376 -0.19 31.81 21.35
C ARG A 376 -0.58 32.15 19.91
N ASP A 377 -1.86 31.98 19.53
CA ASP A 377 -2.37 32.15 18.17
C ASP A 377 -1.55 31.34 17.14
N ILE A 378 -1.23 30.09 17.47
CA ILE A 378 -0.53 29.14 16.58
C ILE A 378 -1.50 28.10 16.02
N CYS A 379 -2.51 27.70 16.80
CA CYS A 379 -3.47 26.67 16.42
C CYS A 379 -4.88 27.08 16.87
N GLY A 380 -5.82 27.18 15.93
CA GLY A 380 -7.20 27.63 16.23
C GLY A 380 -8.12 26.58 16.85
N VAL A 381 -7.78 25.29 16.73
CA VAL A 381 -8.63 24.17 17.11
C VAL A 381 -8.51 23.78 18.58
N THR A 382 -9.53 23.13 19.12
CA THR A 382 -9.56 22.62 20.51
C THR A 382 -9.51 21.11 20.61
N ASP A 383 -9.71 20.42 19.49
CA ASP A 383 -9.67 18.97 19.37
C ASP A 383 -8.67 18.59 18.26
N LEU A 384 -7.85 17.57 18.50
CA LEU A 384 -6.94 17.02 17.51
C LEU A 384 -7.66 16.47 16.29
N SER A 385 -8.89 15.97 16.47
CA SER A 385 -9.67 15.39 15.39
C SER A 385 -10.03 16.42 14.30
N GLU A 386 -9.97 17.72 14.63
CA GLU A 386 -10.19 18.83 13.69
C GLU A 386 -8.95 19.14 12.83
N LEU A 387 -7.77 18.62 13.18
CA LEU A 387 -6.54 18.80 12.41
C LEU A 387 -6.46 17.77 11.27
N SER A 388 -5.97 18.21 10.11
CA SER A 388 -5.53 17.29 9.05
C SER A 388 -4.34 16.44 9.52
N THR A 389 -4.07 15.32 8.86
CA THR A 389 -2.95 14.43 9.20
C THR A 389 -1.58 15.14 9.15
N GLU A 390 -1.39 16.06 8.19
CA GLU A 390 -0.19 16.90 8.10
C GLU A 390 -0.04 17.79 9.35
N LEU A 391 -1.13 18.41 9.79
CA LEU A 391 -1.17 19.26 10.98
C LEU A 391 -0.99 18.44 12.27
N GLN A 392 -1.57 17.24 12.33
CA GLN A 392 -1.36 16.32 13.45
C GLN A 392 0.10 15.85 13.54
N SER A 393 0.79 15.67 12.41
CA SER A 393 2.23 15.38 12.38
C SER A 393 3.08 16.56 12.86
N ALA A 394 2.74 17.79 12.46
CA ALA A 394 3.41 18.99 12.99
C ALA A 394 3.18 19.12 14.50
N PHE A 395 1.95 18.89 14.97
CA PHE A 395 1.63 18.86 16.39
C PHE A 395 2.41 17.79 17.14
N ALA A 396 2.52 16.57 16.60
CA ALA A 396 3.27 15.47 17.22
C ALA A 396 4.76 15.82 17.42
N ARG A 397 5.38 16.57 16.50
CA ARG A 397 6.76 17.07 16.65
C ARG A 397 6.91 18.06 17.81
N ILE A 398 5.95 18.98 17.95
CA ILE A 398 5.93 19.93 19.07
C ILE A 398 5.70 19.19 20.39
N LEU A 399 4.78 18.23 20.39
CA LEU A 399 4.47 17.38 21.55
C LEU A 399 5.69 16.55 21.98
N ALA A 400 6.44 16.00 21.03
CA ALA A 400 7.68 15.30 21.30
C ALA A 400 8.71 16.22 21.99
N ALA A 401 8.91 17.44 21.49
CA ALA A 401 9.82 18.40 22.13
C ALA A 401 9.37 18.76 23.57
N ASP A 402 8.07 18.92 23.79
CA ASP A 402 7.48 19.21 25.12
C ASP A 402 7.68 18.05 26.11
N CYS A 403 7.51 16.81 25.62
CA CYS A 403 7.62 15.61 26.43
C CYS A 403 9.06 15.15 26.65
N ALA A 404 10.04 15.68 25.93
CA ALA A 404 11.41 15.15 25.92
C ALA A 404 12.08 15.13 27.31
N LEU A 405 11.76 16.07 28.20
CA LEU A 405 12.28 16.09 29.57
C LEU A 405 11.60 15.08 30.50
N SER A 406 10.47 14.50 30.09
CA SER A 406 9.76 13.49 30.87
C SER A 406 10.34 12.09 30.71
N PHE A 407 11.24 11.90 29.73
CA PHE A 407 11.88 10.62 29.43
C PHE A 407 13.40 10.73 29.60
N SER A 408 13.97 9.92 30.49
CA SER A 408 15.42 9.93 30.76
C SER A 408 16.25 9.31 29.63
N GLU A 409 15.62 8.54 28.76
CA GLU A 409 16.22 7.80 27.64
C GLU A 409 16.51 8.68 26.43
N VAL A 410 15.98 9.91 26.39
CA VAL A 410 16.14 10.82 25.25
C VAL A 410 17.57 11.38 25.22
N ALA A 411 18.32 11.00 24.19
CA ALA A 411 19.68 11.49 24.00
C ALA A 411 19.71 13.04 23.86
N PRO A 412 20.69 13.74 24.47
CA PRO A 412 20.78 15.21 24.40
C PRO A 412 20.85 15.76 22.96
N GLN A 413 21.49 15.01 22.05
CA GLN A 413 21.56 15.35 20.62
C GLN A 413 20.18 15.33 19.97
N ARG A 414 19.33 14.37 20.36
CA ARG A 414 17.96 14.24 19.86
C ARG A 414 17.06 15.34 20.41
N LEU A 415 17.21 15.70 21.68
CA LEU A 415 16.53 16.85 22.28
C LEU A 415 16.85 18.14 21.51
N ALA A 416 18.13 18.39 21.16
CA ALA A 416 18.52 19.56 20.40
C ALA A 416 17.86 19.61 19.01
N LEU A 417 17.78 18.46 18.32
CA LEU A 417 17.10 18.35 17.02
C LEU A 417 15.59 18.61 17.13
N LEU A 418 14.94 18.03 18.14
CA LEU A 418 13.50 18.24 18.38
C LEU A 418 13.20 19.72 18.65
N LEU A 419 13.99 20.38 19.50
CA LEU A 419 13.83 21.80 19.80
C LEU A 419 14.05 22.68 18.56
N ALA A 420 15.02 22.35 17.70
CA ALA A 420 15.25 23.08 16.45
C ALA A 420 14.04 22.97 15.49
N ALA A 421 13.39 21.80 15.45
CA ALA A 421 12.24 21.54 14.58
C ALA A 421 10.92 22.19 15.06
N VAL A 422 10.83 22.66 16.32
CA VAL A 422 9.60 23.27 16.87
C VAL A 422 9.18 24.50 16.07
N SER A 423 10.12 25.39 15.73
CA SER A 423 9.80 26.65 15.04
C SER A 423 9.17 26.43 13.65
N GLU A 424 9.65 25.43 12.92
CA GLU A 424 9.11 25.01 11.63
C GLU A 424 7.71 24.40 11.81
N ALA A 425 7.55 23.50 12.78
CA ALA A 425 6.26 22.87 13.07
C ALA A 425 5.19 23.88 13.53
N GLU A 426 5.55 24.86 14.37
CA GLU A 426 4.67 25.97 14.76
C GLU A 426 4.29 26.82 13.54
N SER A 427 5.22 27.04 12.62
CA SER A 427 4.94 27.77 11.37
C SER A 427 3.94 27.02 10.50
N ILE A 428 4.10 25.70 10.34
CA ILE A 428 3.15 24.84 9.59
C ILE A 428 1.75 24.92 10.21
N LEU A 429 1.65 24.75 11.54
CA LEU A 429 0.38 24.85 12.26
C LEU A 429 -0.28 26.23 12.07
N ARG A 430 0.51 27.32 12.17
CA ARG A 430 0.00 28.69 12.04
C ARG A 430 -0.48 28.99 10.62
N TYR A 431 0.27 28.60 9.58
CA TYR A 431 -0.12 28.89 8.21
C TYR A 431 -1.38 28.11 7.79
N GLN A 432 -1.49 26.84 8.16
CA GLN A 432 -2.57 26.00 7.67
C GLN A 432 -3.83 26.05 8.55
N SER A 433 -3.75 26.32 9.86
CA SER A 433 -4.95 26.42 10.71
C SER A 433 -5.78 27.69 10.46
N PHE A 434 -5.15 28.81 10.09
CA PHE A 434 -5.86 30.08 9.84
C PHE A 434 -6.25 30.32 8.38
N VAL A 435 -5.60 29.66 7.41
CA VAL A 435 -5.96 29.78 5.99
C VAL A 435 -7.29 29.10 5.67
N TYR A 436 -7.70 28.09 6.45
CA TYR A 436 -9.00 27.41 6.29
C TYR A 436 -10.19 28.15 6.93
N ASP A 437 -9.97 29.17 7.77
CA ASP A 437 -11.04 30.02 8.31
C ASP A 437 -11.38 31.22 7.39
N ALA A 438 -10.52 31.50 6.41
CA ALA A 438 -10.89 32.37 5.31
C ALA A 438 -11.73 31.55 4.32
N TRP A 439 -12.77 32.16 3.73
CA TRP A 439 -13.63 31.63 2.66
C TRP A 439 -14.94 30.91 3.08
N ARG A 440 -15.86 31.68 3.67
CA ARG A 440 -17.13 31.90 2.94
C ARG A 440 -16.87 33.05 1.97
N SER A 441 -17.14 32.86 0.68
CA SER A 441 -17.09 33.99 -0.24
C SER A 441 -18.00 35.08 0.33
N MET A 442 -17.45 36.26 0.59
CA MET A 442 -18.31 37.41 0.81
C MET A 442 -19.19 37.48 -0.43
N ARG A 443 -20.50 37.38 -0.22
CA ARG A 443 -21.50 37.62 -1.26
C ARG A 443 -21.06 38.89 -1.98
N VAL A 444 -20.66 38.75 -3.25
CA VAL A 444 -20.45 39.90 -4.11
C VAL A 444 -21.84 40.52 -4.27
N GLU A 445 -22.15 41.52 -3.46
CA GLU A 445 -23.33 42.33 -3.71
C GLU A 445 -23.15 42.94 -5.10
N PRO A 446 -24.14 42.81 -6.00
CA PRO A 446 -24.11 43.49 -7.29
C PRO A 446 -24.28 44.99 -7.04
N PHE A 447 -23.17 45.65 -6.73
CA PHE A 447 -23.03 47.08 -6.79
C PHE A 447 -23.00 47.46 -8.27
N TRP A 448 -23.85 48.41 -8.66
CA TRP A 448 -24.11 48.98 -10.00
C TRP A 448 -25.31 48.44 -10.80
N GLY A 449 -26.42 49.21 -10.74
CA GLY A 449 -27.02 49.69 -11.99
C GLY A 449 -28.51 49.44 -12.24
N ARG A 450 -29.43 49.91 -11.37
CA ARG A 450 -30.79 50.30 -11.83
C ARG A 450 -31.00 51.80 -11.63
N ARG A 451 -30.63 52.60 -12.64
CA ARG A 451 -31.21 53.93 -12.83
C ARG A 451 -32.70 53.76 -13.10
N ARG A 452 -33.54 54.14 -12.13
CA ARG A 452 -34.95 54.46 -12.38
C ARG A 452 -34.98 55.81 -13.11
N CYS A 453 -35.22 55.79 -14.41
CA CYS A 453 -35.80 56.95 -15.10
C CYS A 453 -37.32 56.88 -14.92
N GLY A 454 -37.81 57.39 -13.79
CA GLY A 454 -39.23 57.72 -13.58
C GLY A 454 -39.40 59.20 -13.88
N GLY A 455 -40.18 59.51 -14.91
CA GLY A 455 -40.40 60.88 -15.37
C GLY A 455 -41.15 61.75 -14.37
N TRP A 456 -40.88 63.05 -14.45
CA TRP A 456 -41.75 64.10 -13.96
C TRP A 456 -41.99 65.08 -15.11
N ARG A 457 -43.25 65.18 -15.52
CA ARG A 457 -43.79 66.31 -16.29
C ARG A 457 -44.07 67.45 -15.32
N ALA A 458 -43.65 68.66 -15.69
CA ALA A 458 -44.42 69.90 -15.57
C ALA A 458 -43.95 70.82 -16.69
#